data_AF-A0AAV4DNG3-F1
#
_entry.id   AF-A0AAV4DNG3-F1
#
_cell.length_a   1.000
_cell.length_b   1.000
_cell.length_c   1.000
_cell.angle_alpha   90.00
_cell.angle_beta   90.00
_cell.angle_gamma   90.00
#
_symmetry.space_group_name_H-M   'P 1'
#
loop_
_entity.id
_entity.type
_entity.pdbx_description
1 polymer ?
#
loop_
_entity_poly.entity_id
_entity_poly.type
_entity_poly.pdbx_seq_one_letter_code
_entity_poly.pdbx_strand_id
1 'polypeptide(L)'
;MFSSTAKLACSCKLDLVLFTVDTQSCHFRFVVFDFSTEQMDLVVDTAASNRTPIEFTENDEREVLSTEAERNKKNLLRCVTASVIIRICRRPCFYYRNIYTPTFSIAFFYVFSRLSYR
;
A
#
# COMPACT_ATOMS: atom_id res chain seq x y z
N MET A 1 27.13 -7.33 -9.92
CA MET A 1 25.76 -6.83 -9.63
C MET A 1 25.91 -5.56 -8.83
N PHE A 2 25.41 -4.42 -9.30
CA PHE A 2 25.44 -3.15 -8.56
C PHE A 2 24.15 -3.02 -7.75
N SER A 3 24.24 -2.68 -6.46
CA SER A 3 23.11 -2.48 -5.57
C SER A 3 23.33 -1.22 -4.74
N SER A 4 22.31 -0.37 -4.64
CA SER A 4 22.36 0.88 -3.88
C SER A 4 21.04 1.08 -3.15
N THR A 5 21.10 1.62 -1.93
CA THR A 5 19.92 1.91 -1.11
C THR A 5 19.37 3.28 -1.45
N ALA A 6 18.04 3.40 -1.56
CA ALA A 6 17.35 4.67 -1.79
C ALA A 6 16.09 4.76 -0.93
N LYS A 7 15.77 5.97 -0.44
CA LYS A 7 14.48 6.28 0.18
C LYS A 7 13.56 6.86 -0.89
N LEU A 8 12.42 6.22 -1.10
CA LEU A 8 11.44 6.61 -2.12
C LEU A 8 10.16 7.12 -1.45
N ALA A 9 9.68 8.28 -1.90
CA ALA A 9 8.35 8.77 -1.57
C ALA A 9 7.47 8.67 -2.82
N CYS A 10 6.34 7.97 -2.71
CA CYS A 10 5.39 7.80 -3.80
C CYS A 10 4.03 8.39 -3.45
N SER A 11 3.33 8.89 -4.47
CA SER A 11 1.90 9.21 -4.37
C SER A 11 1.07 7.96 -4.70
N CYS A 12 0.13 7.61 -3.82
CA CYS A 12 -0.76 6.47 -3.98
C CYS A 12 -2.20 6.92 -3.72
N LYS A 13 -3.14 6.53 -4.59
CA LYS A 13 -4.57 6.80 -4.40
C LYS A 13 -5.12 5.82 -3.39
N LEU A 14 -5.80 6.32 -2.36
CA LEU A 14 -6.42 5.52 -1.32
C LEU A 14 -7.92 5.38 -1.55
N ASP A 15 -8.45 4.19 -1.32
CA ASP A 15 -9.89 3.93 -1.23
C ASP A 15 -10.29 3.75 0.24
N LEU A 16 -11.16 4.62 0.75
CA LEU A 16 -11.51 4.68 2.17
C LEU A 16 -12.95 4.20 2.45
N VAL A 17 -13.59 3.51 1.51
CA VAL A 17 -14.97 3.03 1.68
C VAL A 17 -15.12 2.12 2.90
N LEU A 18 -14.18 1.20 3.11
CA LEU A 18 -14.16 0.25 4.24
C LEU A 18 -13.12 0.67 5.29
N PHE A 19 -13.14 1.94 5.66
CA PHE A 19 -12.17 2.51 6.59
C PHE A 19 -12.01 1.64 7.85
N THR A 20 -10.74 1.42 8.22
CA THR A 20 -10.16 0.52 9.25
C THR A 20 -9.86 -0.90 8.81
N VAL A 21 -10.62 -1.48 7.89
CA VAL A 21 -10.35 -2.80 7.28
C VAL A 21 -10.06 -2.66 5.78
N ASP A 22 -9.49 -1.51 5.40
CA ASP A 22 -9.21 -1.13 4.03
C ASP A 22 -7.95 -1.83 3.51
N THR A 23 -8.05 -2.34 2.27
CA THR A 23 -6.90 -2.83 1.50
C THR A 23 -6.55 -1.81 0.43
N GLN A 24 -5.26 -1.46 0.37
CA GLN A 24 -4.74 -0.45 -0.56
C GLN A 24 -3.74 -1.10 -1.52
N SER A 25 -3.79 -0.71 -2.79
CA SER A 25 -2.82 -1.14 -3.81
C SER A 25 -2.01 0.06 -4.28
N CYS A 26 -0.73 0.09 -3.92
CA CYS A 26 0.17 1.18 -4.29
C CYS A 26 1.15 0.75 -5.39
N HIS A 27 1.28 1.60 -6.41
CA HIS A 27 2.07 1.31 -7.60
C HIS A 27 3.32 2.18 -7.64
N PHE A 28 4.49 1.56 -7.57
CA PHE A 28 5.77 2.16 -7.86
C PHE A 28 6.09 1.93 -9.34
N ARG A 29 6.41 2.99 -10.07
CA ARG A 29 6.77 2.90 -11.48
C ARG A 29 8.20 3.39 -11.66
N PHE A 30 9.06 2.50 -12.14
CA PHE A 30 10.43 2.80 -12.50
C PHE A 30 10.51 2.91 -14.02
N VAL A 31 11.03 4.04 -14.48
CA VAL A 31 11.15 4.38 -15.89
C VAL A 31 12.56 4.89 -16.13
N VAL A 32 13.15 4.49 -17.25
CA VAL A 32 14.40 5.07 -17.73
C VAL A 32 14.03 6.23 -18.65
N PHE A 33 14.44 7.45 -18.29
CA PHE A 33 14.00 8.66 -18.98
C PHE A 33 14.80 8.93 -20.27
N ASP A 34 16.12 8.72 -20.24
CA ASP A 34 17.02 9.15 -21.32
C ASP A 34 17.29 8.09 -22.39
N PHE A 35 16.90 6.83 -22.18
CA PHE A 35 17.18 5.73 -23.09
C PHE A 35 15.92 5.18 -23.74
N SER A 36 16.02 4.87 -25.03
CA SER A 36 14.96 4.17 -25.75
C SER A 36 14.96 2.67 -25.45
N THR A 37 13.85 1.99 -25.73
CA THR A 37 13.71 0.53 -25.57
C THR A 37 14.76 -0.29 -26.34
N GLU A 38 15.35 0.26 -27.40
CA GLU A 38 16.38 -0.41 -28.22
C GLU A 38 17.77 -0.26 -27.62
N GLN A 39 17.99 0.81 -26.86
CA GLN A 39 19.28 1.11 -26.22
C GLN A 39 19.38 0.47 -24.84
N MET A 40 18.28 0.40 -24.10
CA MET A 40 18.24 -0.16 -22.77
C MET A 40 16.92 -0.89 -22.53
N ASP A 41 17.02 -2.15 -22.09
CA ASP A 41 15.85 -2.95 -21.74
C ASP A 41 15.80 -3.25 -20.24
N LEU A 42 14.66 -2.92 -19.61
CA LEU A 42 14.39 -3.26 -18.22
C LEU A 42 13.78 -4.67 -18.15
N VAL A 43 14.44 -5.54 -17.40
CA VAL A 43 13.95 -6.88 -17.08
C VAL A 43 13.67 -6.94 -15.58
N VAL A 44 12.50 -7.44 -15.22
CA VAL A 44 12.08 -7.62 -13.83
C VAL A 44 12.45 -9.04 -13.40
N ASP A 45 13.20 -9.16 -12.31
CA ASP A 45 13.45 -10.44 -11.68
C ASP A 45 12.21 -10.88 -10.88
N THR A 46 11.39 -11.73 -11.50
CA THR A 46 10.15 -12.23 -10.90
C THR A 46 10.40 -13.23 -9.77
N ALA A 47 11.60 -13.83 -9.68
CA ALA A 47 11.96 -14.76 -8.60
C ALA A 47 12.17 -14.02 -7.26
N ALA A 48 12.51 -12.73 -7.31
CA ALA A 48 12.63 -11.87 -6.14
C ALA A 48 11.27 -11.28 -5.68
N SER A 49 10.26 -11.23 -6.56
CA SER A 49 8.97 -10.58 -6.29
C SER A 49 8.18 -11.19 -5.13
N ASN A 50 8.35 -12.50 -4.88
CA ASN A 50 7.62 -13.23 -3.84
C ASN A 50 8.43 -13.44 -2.54
N ARG A 51 9.63 -12.88 -2.44
CA ARG A 51 10.46 -13.02 -1.26
C ARG A 51 10.32 -11.79 -0.38
N THR A 52 9.95 -11.97 0.87
CA THR A 52 10.18 -10.95 1.88
C THR A 52 11.69 -10.71 1.95
N PRO A 53 12.16 -9.45 1.83
CA PRO A 53 13.56 -9.15 2.04
C PRO A 53 14.00 -9.70 3.40
N ILE A 54 15.22 -10.24 3.47
CA ILE A 54 15.80 -10.78 4.72
C ILE A 54 15.81 -9.70 5.82
N GLU A 55 15.81 -8.42 5.44
CA GLU A 55 15.82 -7.24 6.31
C GLU A 55 14.48 -6.48 6.31
N PHE A 56 13.35 -7.14 6.04
CA PHE A 56 12.06 -6.48 6.16
C PHE A 56 11.65 -6.38 7.64
N THR A 57 11.57 -5.14 8.14
CA THR A 57 10.92 -4.86 9.43
C THR A 57 9.45 -4.59 9.17
N GLU A 58 8.57 -5.38 9.80
CA GLU A 58 7.14 -5.18 9.70
C GLU A 58 6.73 -3.80 10.21
N ASN A 59 5.73 -3.19 9.56
CA ASN A 59 5.14 -1.96 10.02
C ASN A 59 3.99 -2.27 11.00
N ASP A 60 4.00 -1.65 12.18
CA ASP A 60 3.00 -1.88 13.23
C ASP A 60 1.60 -1.41 12.83
N GLU A 61 1.49 -0.45 11.90
CA GLU A 61 0.21 0.09 11.46
C GLU A 61 -0.37 -0.60 10.22
N ARG A 62 0.49 -1.20 9.39
CA ARG A 62 0.10 -1.79 8.10
C ARG A 62 0.81 -3.10 7.84
N GLU A 63 0.02 -4.09 7.47
CA GLU A 63 0.50 -5.38 7.01
C GLU A 63 0.70 -5.36 5.49
N VAL A 64 1.80 -5.94 5.01
CA VAL A 64 2.03 -6.13 3.57
C VAL A 64 1.42 -7.47 3.18
N LEU A 65 0.36 -7.43 2.35
CA LEU A 65 -0.33 -8.63 1.90
C LEU A 65 0.39 -9.31 0.73
N SER A 66 0.80 -8.51 -0.26
CA SER A 66 1.49 -9.03 -1.44
C SER A 66 2.36 -7.97 -2.10
N THR A 67 3.40 -8.42 -2.78
CA THR A 67 4.24 -7.60 -3.65
C THR A 67 4.30 -8.26 -5.02
N GLU A 68 3.88 -7.54 -6.05
CA GLU A 68 3.85 -8.03 -7.42
C GLU A 68 4.72 -7.11 -8.28
N ALA A 69 5.69 -7.67 -9.00
CA ALA A 69 6.50 -6.92 -9.94
C ALA A 69 6.12 -7.29 -11.37
N GLU A 70 5.72 -6.30 -12.16
CA GLU A 70 5.28 -6.48 -13.54
C GLU A 70 6.06 -5.55 -14.48
N ARG A 71 6.52 -6.11 -15.60
CA ARG A 71 7.07 -5.33 -16.70
C ARG A 71 5.94 -4.85 -17.61
N ASN A 72 5.79 -3.54 -17.75
CA ASN A 72 4.82 -2.92 -18.63
C ASN A 72 5.50 -2.31 -19.86
N LYS A 73 5.20 -2.83 -21.05
CA LYS A 73 5.58 -2.21 -22.33
C LYS A 73 4.46 -1.30 -22.81
N LYS A 74 4.60 0.02 -22.61
CA LYS A 74 3.65 0.98 -23.20
C LYS A 74 4.14 1.40 -24.58
N ASN A 75 3.39 1.01 -25.61
CA ASN A 75 3.72 1.29 -27.01
C ASN A 75 3.71 2.80 -27.35
N LEU A 76 3.01 3.63 -26.58
CA LEU A 76 2.78 5.05 -26.91
C LEU A 76 4.03 5.92 -26.77
N LEU A 77 4.98 5.56 -25.90
CA LEU A 77 6.15 6.40 -25.57
C LEU A 77 7.50 5.71 -25.86
N ARG A 78 7.50 4.52 -26.50
CA ARG A 78 8.72 3.68 -26.69
C ARG A 78 9.60 3.61 -25.44
N CYS A 79 8.96 3.50 -24.28
CA CYS A 79 9.63 3.54 -22.99
C CYS A 79 9.27 2.26 -22.23
N VAL A 80 10.28 1.55 -21.71
CA VAL A 80 10.04 0.38 -20.87
C VAL A 80 9.77 0.87 -19.46
N THR A 81 8.70 0.36 -18.83
CA THR A 81 8.37 0.67 -17.44
C THR A 81 8.36 -0.61 -16.63
N ALA A 82 9.02 -0.60 -15.48
CA ALA A 82 8.87 -1.64 -14.47
C ALA A 82 7.91 -1.12 -13.39
N SER A 83 6.84 -1.86 -13.12
CA SER A 83 5.86 -1.54 -12.09
C SER A 83 6.01 -2.51 -10.93
N VAL A 84 6.07 -2.00 -9.71
CA VAL A 84 5.97 -2.79 -8.48
C VAL A 84 4.69 -2.40 -7.77
N ILE A 85 3.82 -3.37 -7.53
CA ILE A 85 2.53 -3.21 -6.87
C ILE A 85 2.67 -3.77 -5.46
N ILE A 86 2.46 -2.94 -4.46
CA ILE A 86 2.45 -3.35 -3.06
C ILE A 86 1.00 -3.27 -2.57
N ARG A 87 0.45 -4.42 -2.16
CA ARG A 87 -0.85 -4.47 -1.49
C ARG A 87 -0.63 -4.42 0.01
N ILE A 88 -1.24 -3.44 0.66
CA ILE A 88 -1.13 -3.22 2.10
C ILE A 88 -2.51 -3.21 2.75
N CYS A 89 -2.62 -3.76 3.95
CA CYS A 89 -3.82 -3.75 4.77
C CYS A 89 -3.54 -2.99 6.06
N ARG A 90 -4.54 -2.26 6.58
CA ARG A 90 -4.40 -1.55 7.85
C ARG A 90 -4.66 -2.49 9.03
N ARG A 91 -3.88 -2.35 10.11
CA ARG A 91 -4.21 -3.01 11.38
C ARG A 91 -5.28 -2.18 12.13
N PRO A 92 -6.49 -2.72 12.38
CA PRO A 92 -7.61 -1.90 12.84
C PRO A 92 -7.62 -1.65 14.35
N CYS A 93 -6.84 -2.39 15.14
CA CYS A 93 -6.91 -2.41 16.61
C CYS A 93 -6.84 -1.03 17.26
N PHE A 94 -5.96 -0.15 16.75
CA PHE A 94 -5.83 1.21 17.26
C PHE A 94 -7.13 2.01 17.08
N TYR A 95 -7.75 1.91 15.90
CA TYR A 95 -8.98 2.64 15.57
C TYR A 95 -10.17 2.08 16.35
N TYR A 96 -10.27 0.75 16.51
CA TYR A 96 -11.31 0.16 17.33
C TYR A 96 -11.23 0.62 18.78
N ARG A 97 -10.04 0.56 19.38
CA ARG A 97 -9.85 0.93 20.80
C ARG A 97 -10.06 2.42 21.06
N ASN A 98 -9.52 3.27 20.19
CA ASN A 98 -9.45 4.71 20.46
C ASN A 98 -10.55 5.55 19.80
N ILE A 99 -11.24 5.03 18.77
CA ILE A 99 -12.29 5.78 18.06
C ILE A 99 -13.65 5.10 18.25
N TYR A 100 -13.77 3.82 17.90
CA TYR A 100 -15.08 3.15 17.95
C TYR A 100 -15.57 2.98 19.39
N THR A 101 -14.76 2.42 20.30
CA THR A 101 -15.17 2.21 21.70
C THR A 101 -15.72 3.48 22.37
N PRO A 102 -15.00 4.62 22.41
CA PRO A 102 -15.54 5.82 23.06
C PRO A 102 -16.79 6.36 22.36
N THR A 103 -16.84 6.33 21.03
CA THR A 103 -18.01 6.81 20.26
C THR A 103 -19.25 5.98 20.55
N PHE A 104 -19.12 4.65 20.58
CA PHE A 104 -20.22 3.75 20.93
C PHE A 104 -20.67 3.95 22.38
N SER A 105 -19.74 4.11 23.33
CA SER A 105 -20.09 4.38 24.72
C SER A 105 -20.90 5.67 24.87
N ILE A 106 -20.47 6.76 24.22
CA ILE A 106 -21.19 8.04 24.27
C ILE A 106 -22.59 7.91 23.66
N ALA A 107 -22.71 7.27 22.49
CA ALA A 107 -23.98 7.06 21.83
C ALA A 107 -24.94 6.20 22.68
N PHE A 108 -24.41 5.15 23.33
CA PHE A 108 -25.17 4.30 24.23
C PHE A 108 -25.70 5.07 25.44
N PHE A 109 -24.85 5.84 26.13
CA PHE A 109 -25.27 6.65 27.27
C PHE A 109 -26.32 7.70 26.88
N TYR A 110 -26.17 8.32 25.70
CA TYR A 110 -27.14 9.27 25.18
C TYR A 110 -28.52 8.64 25.01
N VAL A 111 -28.61 7.48 24.34
CA VAL A 111 -29.89 6.76 24.14
C VAL A 111 -30.47 6.29 25.48
N PHE A 112 -29.64 5.77 26.38
CA PHE A 112 -30.07 5.30 27.70
C PHE A 112 -30.67 6.43 28.55
N SER A 113 -30.02 7.61 28.57
CA SER A 113 -30.52 8.78 29.30
C SER A 113 -31.90 9.25 28.80
N ARG A 114 -32.14 9.16 27.48
CA ARG A 114 -33.43 9.49 26.87
C ARG A 114 -34.53 8.49 27.22
N LEU A 115 -34.19 7.21 27.34
CA LEU A 115 -35.15 6.16 27.73
C LEU A 115 -35.50 6.23 29.22
N SER A 116 -34.55 6.59 30.08
CA SER A 116 -34.78 6.65 31.53
C SER A 116 -35.59 7.88 31.98
N TYR A 117 -35.75 8.89 31.13
CA TYR A 117 -36.50 10.13 31.42
C TYR A 117 -37.95 10.10 30.89
N ARG A 118 -38.36 9.01 30.27
CA ARG A 118 -39.70 8.80 29.72
C ARG A 118 -40.46 7.78 30.56
#